data_AF-A0A7X1GVV3-F1
#
_entry.id   AF-A0A7X1GVV3-F1
#
_cell.length_a   1.000
_cell.length_b   1.000
_cell.length_c   1.000
_cell.angle_alpha   90.00
_cell.angle_beta   90.00
_cell.angle_gamma   90.00
#
_symmetry.space_group_name_H-M   'P 1'
#
loop_
_entity.id
_entity.type
_entity.pdbx_description
1 polymer ?
#
loop_
_entity_poly.entity_id
_entity_poly.type
_entity_poly.pdbx_seq_one_letter_code
_entity_poly.pdbx_strand_id
1 'polypeptide(L)'
;MTPTRQRQLLFALLAAGLLVVIIATIIALTRPQRDIQIAAPADPSSSPGGFTFFDVDRATVLDRSLRKKLAETLGSDAIAHATPIDLTTVGPHFLRDHLPVLDTLNQRLNPAMGGRREHDTTRLTYHRAERHNMPFRYIELVFSNRNGRPLYFIINPTEDFADSIATLASKYGPPRIIQTDNGDAPVRIWEQAGDILVGTSFTRRNGRLAQELRIYFVDNLKKLVASEDQALKQQESSSRKAGERAF
;
A
#
# COMPACT_ATOMS: atom_id res chain seq x y z
N MET A 1 3.47 44.60 50.03
CA MET A 1 2.60 43.40 49.88
C MET A 1 2.98 42.42 50.98
N THR A 2 2.02 41.93 51.76
CA THR A 2 2.29 40.99 52.86
C THR A 2 2.56 39.57 52.33
N PRO A 3 3.47 38.80 52.94
CA PRO A 3 3.91 37.48 52.45
C PRO A 3 2.76 36.46 52.30
N THR A 4 1.69 36.64 53.06
CA THR A 4 0.44 35.88 52.97
C THR A 4 -0.33 36.12 51.68
N ARG A 5 -0.42 37.37 51.19
CA ARG A 5 -1.10 37.68 49.92
C ARG A 5 -0.33 37.14 48.71
N GLN A 6 0.99 37.11 48.77
CA GLN A 6 1.83 36.62 47.68
C GLN A 6 1.73 35.09 47.53
N ARG A 7 1.64 34.35 48.65
CA ARG A 7 1.38 32.90 48.63
C ARG A 7 -0.01 32.58 48.09
N GLN A 8 -1.03 33.33 48.48
CA GLN A 8 -2.39 33.16 47.96
C GLN A 8 -2.48 33.40 46.44
N LEU A 9 -1.78 34.42 45.93
CA LEU A 9 -1.67 34.69 44.49
C LEU A 9 -0.93 33.57 43.73
N LEU A 10 0.15 33.03 44.29
CA LEU A 10 0.89 31.91 43.69
C LEU A 10 0.06 30.62 43.63
N PHE A 11 -0.67 30.29 44.70
CA PHE A 11 -1.56 29.14 44.71
C PHE A 11 -2.75 29.32 43.74
N ALA A 12 -3.29 30.53 43.62
CA ALA A 12 -4.35 30.83 42.66
C ALA A 12 -3.88 30.67 41.21
N LEU A 13 -2.65 31.12 40.89
CA LEU A 13 -2.07 30.97 39.55
C LEU A 13 -1.75 29.51 39.20
N LEU A 14 -1.25 28.73 40.15
CA LEU A 14 -1.01 27.29 39.95
C LEU A 14 -2.31 26.51 39.75
N ALA A 15 -3.35 26.83 40.53
CA ALA A 15 -4.67 26.22 40.37
C ALA A 15 -5.31 26.57 39.02
N ALA A 16 -5.18 27.82 38.57
CA ALA A 16 -5.66 28.25 37.26
C ALA A 16 -4.91 27.55 36.11
N GLY A 17 -3.58 27.39 36.22
CA GLY A 17 -2.78 26.65 35.25
C GLY A 17 -3.18 25.17 35.14
N LEU A 18 -3.40 24.52 36.28
CA LEU A 18 -3.85 23.12 36.32
C LEU A 18 -5.26 22.96 35.71
N LEU A 19 -6.15 23.91 35.95
CA LEU A 19 -7.51 23.92 35.37
C LEU A 19 -7.46 24.02 33.85
N VAL A 20 -6.59 24.87 33.29
CA VAL A 20 -6.42 25.02 31.83
C VAL A 20 -5.91 23.73 31.20
N VAL A 21 -4.96 23.03 31.84
CA VAL A 21 -4.46 21.74 31.35
C VAL A 21 -5.56 20.68 31.38
N ILE A 22 -6.35 20.59 32.46
CA ILE A 22 -7.47 19.65 32.57
C ILE A 22 -8.52 19.93 31.49
N ILE A 23 -8.90 21.20 31.28
CA ILE A 23 -9.87 21.59 30.25
C ILE A 23 -9.33 21.27 28.84
N ALA A 24 -8.06 21.57 28.54
CA ALA A 24 -7.45 21.24 27.25
C ALA A 24 -7.42 19.72 27.00
N THR A 25 -7.20 18.92 28.05
CA THR A 25 -7.20 17.46 27.99
C THR A 25 -8.62 16.92 27.75
N ILE A 26 -9.62 17.47 28.45
CA ILE A 26 -11.03 17.13 28.23
C ILE A 26 -11.46 17.52 26.80
N ILE A 27 -11.06 18.69 26.28
CA ILE A 27 -11.35 19.10 24.90
C ILE A 27 -10.66 18.17 23.89
N ALA A 28 -9.43 17.72 24.16
CA ALA A 28 -8.75 16.74 23.31
C ALA A 28 -9.42 15.36 23.34
N LEU A 29 -9.98 14.95 24.49
CA LEU A 29 -10.73 13.68 24.69
C LEU A 29 -12.18 13.75 24.19
N THR A 30 -12.76 14.95 24.07
CA THR A 30 -14.14 15.19 23.62
C THR A 30 -14.23 15.70 22.19
N ARG A 31 -13.11 15.80 21.45
CA ARG A 31 -13.16 16.01 20.01
C ARG A 31 -13.98 14.88 19.40
N PRO A 32 -15.17 15.17 18.83
CA PRO A 32 -15.97 14.15 18.19
C PRO A 32 -15.15 13.57 17.04
N GLN A 33 -14.80 12.29 17.19
CA GLN A 33 -14.34 11.44 16.12
C GLN A 33 -15.33 11.64 14.97
N ARG A 34 -14.89 12.23 13.85
CA ARG A 34 -15.74 12.33 12.66
C ARG A 34 -16.26 10.92 12.38
N ASP A 35 -17.57 10.74 12.51
CA ASP A 35 -18.25 9.51 12.17
C ASP A 35 -17.89 9.19 10.71
N ILE A 36 -16.97 8.26 10.55
CA ILE A 36 -16.73 7.60 9.28
C ILE A 36 -17.94 6.68 9.14
N GLN A 37 -18.78 6.92 8.13
CA GLN A 37 -19.82 5.98 7.75
C GLN A 37 -19.17 4.61 7.54
N ILE A 38 -19.43 3.71 8.48
CA ILE A 38 -19.06 2.31 8.42
C ILE A 38 -19.91 1.72 7.31
N ALA A 39 -19.32 1.54 6.12
CA ALA A 39 -19.88 0.62 5.15
C ALA A 39 -19.96 -0.75 5.83
N ALA A 40 -21.16 -1.35 5.80
CA ALA A 40 -21.39 -2.67 6.38
C ALA A 40 -20.34 -3.68 5.90
N PRO A 41 -19.93 -4.65 6.75
CA PRO A 41 -19.02 -5.70 6.32
C PRO A 41 -19.66 -6.45 5.14
N ALA A 42 -18.91 -6.56 4.04
CA ALA A 42 -19.35 -7.37 2.90
C ALA A 42 -19.44 -8.83 3.34
N ASP A 43 -20.51 -9.51 2.89
CA ASP A 43 -20.73 -10.94 3.12
C ASP A 43 -19.51 -11.79 2.68
N PRO A 44 -19.09 -12.79 3.48
CA PRO A 44 -17.93 -13.64 3.18
C PRO A 44 -18.16 -14.68 2.06
N SER A 45 -19.24 -14.58 1.28
CA SER A 45 -19.65 -15.61 0.32
C SER A 45 -19.93 -15.05 -1.08
N SER A 46 -18.91 -14.41 -1.67
CA SER A 46 -18.82 -14.18 -3.11
C SER A 46 -17.50 -13.47 -3.43
N SER A 47 -16.38 -14.20 -3.52
CA SER A 47 -15.17 -13.61 -4.09
C SER A 47 -15.38 -13.56 -5.61
N PRO A 48 -15.56 -12.38 -6.22
CA PRO A 48 -15.80 -12.28 -7.65
C PRO A 48 -14.44 -12.45 -8.35
N GLY A 49 -14.02 -13.70 -8.53
CA GLY A 49 -12.97 -14.12 -9.47
C GLY A 49 -11.64 -13.36 -9.47
N GLY A 50 -11.05 -13.01 -8.33
CA GLY A 50 -9.78 -12.25 -8.27
C GLY A 50 -8.77 -12.77 -7.25
N PHE A 51 -7.58 -12.17 -7.23
CA PHE A 51 -6.53 -12.50 -6.27
C PHE A 51 -6.82 -11.93 -4.90
N THR A 52 -6.54 -12.73 -3.86
CA THR A 52 -6.68 -12.33 -2.46
C THR A 52 -5.43 -12.67 -1.64
N PHE A 53 -5.10 -11.81 -0.68
CA PHE A 53 -4.03 -12.01 0.29
C PHE A 53 -4.49 -11.56 1.68
N PHE A 54 -4.56 -12.48 2.66
CA PHE A 54 -5.14 -12.21 3.99
C PHE A 54 -6.52 -11.53 3.94
N ASP A 55 -7.41 -12.05 3.10
CA ASP A 55 -8.75 -11.51 2.81
C ASP A 55 -8.76 -10.10 2.18
N VAL A 56 -7.60 -9.57 1.80
CA VAL A 56 -7.50 -8.32 1.06
C VAL A 56 -7.57 -8.63 -0.43
N ASP A 57 -8.63 -8.13 -1.05
CA ASP A 57 -8.91 -8.23 -2.47
C ASP A 57 -8.94 -6.85 -3.14
N ARG A 58 -9.21 -6.81 -4.45
CA ARG A 58 -9.24 -5.57 -5.23
C ARG A 58 -10.27 -4.53 -4.78
N ALA A 59 -11.32 -4.96 -4.06
CA ALA A 59 -12.40 -4.10 -3.59
C ALA A 59 -12.20 -3.66 -2.14
N THR A 60 -11.33 -4.34 -1.40
CA THR A 60 -11.04 -4.09 0.00
C THR A 60 -10.48 -2.68 0.19
N VAL A 61 -11.03 -1.97 1.17
CA VAL A 61 -10.64 -0.59 1.50
C VAL A 61 -9.77 -0.61 2.74
N LEU A 62 -8.61 0.04 2.68
CA LEU A 62 -7.74 0.25 3.83
C LEU A 62 -8.41 1.18 4.82
N ASP A 63 -8.74 0.63 5.99
CA ASP A 63 -9.18 1.37 7.16
C ASP A 63 -8.39 0.98 8.41
N ARG A 64 -8.74 1.57 9.56
CA ARG A 64 -8.07 1.29 10.84
C ARG A 64 -8.30 -0.16 11.30
N SER A 65 -9.46 -0.74 11.01
CA SER A 65 -9.82 -2.09 11.42
C SER A 65 -8.99 -3.11 10.66
N LEU A 66 -8.93 -2.97 9.33
CA LEU A 66 -8.11 -3.82 8.47
C LEU A 66 -6.63 -3.70 8.84
N ARG A 67 -6.12 -2.48 9.01
CA ARG A 67 -4.71 -2.29 9.43
C ARG A 67 -4.43 -2.99 10.76
N LYS A 68 -5.34 -2.90 11.72
CA LYS A 68 -5.20 -3.58 13.02
C LYS A 68 -5.20 -5.10 12.85
N LYS A 69 -6.14 -5.67 12.09
CA LYS A 69 -6.20 -7.11 11.79
C LYS A 69 -4.90 -7.60 11.14
N LEU A 70 -4.39 -6.86 10.17
CA LEU A 70 -3.11 -7.16 9.52
C LEU A 70 -1.95 -7.10 10.52
N ALA A 71 -1.90 -6.08 11.39
CA ALA A 71 -0.83 -5.96 12.39
C ALA A 71 -0.87 -7.06 13.46
N GLU A 72 -2.07 -7.48 13.88
CA GLU A 72 -2.25 -8.61 14.80
C GLU A 72 -1.76 -9.93 14.19
N THR A 73 -1.86 -10.08 12.86
CA THR A 73 -1.49 -11.32 12.14
C THR A 73 -0.03 -11.32 11.66
N LEU A 74 0.44 -10.20 11.13
CA LEU A 74 1.72 -10.07 10.43
C LEU A 74 2.82 -9.41 11.28
N GLY A 75 2.46 -8.90 12.45
CA GLY A 75 3.34 -8.07 13.29
C GLY A 75 3.22 -6.58 12.99
N SER A 76 4.03 -5.76 13.66
CA SER A 76 3.97 -4.31 13.52
C SER A 76 4.30 -3.85 12.10
N ASP A 77 3.48 -2.95 11.55
CA ASP A 77 3.73 -2.33 10.25
C ASP A 77 4.62 -1.08 10.36
N ALA A 78 5.47 -0.89 9.34
CA ALA A 78 5.98 0.43 8.99
C ALA A 78 5.04 1.07 7.96
N ILE A 79 4.66 2.32 8.20
CA ILE A 79 3.77 3.07 7.33
C ILE A 79 4.55 4.16 6.58
N ALA A 80 4.36 4.23 5.27
CA ALA A 80 4.86 5.31 4.43
C ALA A 80 3.72 5.91 3.60
N HIS A 81 3.75 7.22 3.44
CA HIS A 81 2.84 7.97 2.57
C HIS A 81 3.62 8.56 1.41
N ALA A 82 2.92 9.00 0.35
CA ALA A 82 3.53 9.63 -0.82
C ALA A 82 4.68 8.79 -1.40
N THR A 83 4.41 7.56 -1.85
CA THR A 83 5.47 6.60 -2.19
C THR A 83 5.65 6.45 -3.69
N PRO A 84 6.88 6.17 -4.18
CA PRO A 84 7.09 5.84 -5.58
C PRO A 84 6.46 4.50 -5.94
N ILE A 85 5.96 4.37 -7.17
CA ILE A 85 5.39 3.11 -7.68
C ILE A 85 6.25 2.60 -8.82
N ASP A 86 6.91 1.46 -8.60
CA ASP A 86 7.62 0.73 -9.64
C ASP A 86 6.99 -0.66 -9.81
N LEU A 87 6.39 -0.88 -10.98
CA LEU A 87 5.72 -2.14 -11.31
C LEU A 87 6.70 -3.20 -11.81
N THR A 88 7.99 -2.88 -12.00
CA THR A 88 9.01 -3.77 -12.54
C THR A 88 9.28 -4.97 -11.62
N THR A 89 9.23 -6.19 -12.17
CA THR A 89 9.51 -7.46 -11.45
C THR A 89 10.90 -8.01 -11.73
N VAL A 90 11.17 -8.35 -12.98
CA VAL A 90 12.41 -9.01 -13.40
C VAL A 90 13.35 -8.00 -14.05
N GLY A 91 12.82 -7.21 -14.98
CA GLY A 91 13.55 -6.13 -15.62
C GLY A 91 12.64 -5.29 -16.53
N PRO A 92 13.14 -4.15 -17.04
CA PRO A 92 12.32 -3.20 -17.79
C PRO A 92 11.69 -3.81 -19.06
N HIS A 93 12.44 -4.64 -19.80
CA HIS A 93 11.94 -5.27 -21.02
C HIS A 93 10.91 -6.37 -20.75
N PHE A 94 10.95 -7.00 -19.58
CA PHE A 94 10.03 -8.09 -19.23
C PHE A 94 8.57 -7.62 -19.24
N LEU A 95 8.29 -6.42 -18.69
CA LEU A 95 6.94 -5.88 -18.72
C LEU A 95 6.49 -5.62 -20.15
N ARG A 96 7.32 -4.97 -20.96
CA ARG A 96 6.98 -4.66 -22.35
C ARG A 96 6.66 -5.92 -23.16
N ASP A 97 7.47 -6.97 -22.99
CA ASP A 97 7.43 -8.15 -23.83
C ASP A 97 6.36 -9.17 -23.35
N HIS A 98 6.02 -9.17 -22.06
CA HIS A 98 5.13 -10.20 -21.48
C HIS A 98 3.93 -9.68 -20.67
N LEU A 99 3.95 -8.42 -20.23
CA LEU A 99 2.89 -7.78 -19.42
C LEU A 99 2.66 -6.32 -19.88
N PRO A 100 2.31 -6.08 -21.17
CA PRO A 100 2.32 -4.75 -21.78
C PRO A 100 1.35 -3.75 -21.12
N VAL A 101 0.29 -4.24 -20.49
CA VAL A 101 -0.61 -3.40 -19.68
C VAL A 101 0.11 -2.80 -18.47
N LEU A 102 0.98 -3.57 -17.80
CA LEU A 102 1.77 -3.07 -16.68
C LEU A 102 2.90 -2.17 -17.16
N ASP A 103 3.51 -2.44 -18.31
CA ASP A 103 4.50 -1.55 -18.93
C ASP A 103 3.91 -0.16 -19.19
N THR A 104 2.74 -0.11 -19.85
CA THR A 104 2.02 1.14 -20.13
C THR A 104 1.69 1.90 -18.84
N LEU A 105 1.25 1.20 -17.79
CA LEU A 105 0.97 1.81 -16.49
C LEU A 105 2.25 2.32 -15.83
N ASN A 106 3.33 1.54 -15.86
CA ASN A 106 4.61 1.88 -15.25
C ASN A 106 5.21 3.14 -15.88
N GLN A 107 5.14 3.26 -17.21
CA GLN A 107 5.61 4.43 -17.96
C GLN A 107 4.78 5.69 -17.68
N ARG A 108 3.50 5.56 -17.34
CA ARG A 108 2.65 6.71 -16.97
C ARG A 108 2.82 7.14 -15.51
N LEU A 109 3.12 6.17 -14.63
CA LEU A 109 3.39 6.43 -13.22
C LEU A 109 4.77 7.06 -13.03
N ASN A 110 5.75 6.69 -13.85
CA ASN A 110 7.13 7.15 -13.70
C ASN A 110 7.53 8.12 -14.82
N PRO A 111 8.16 9.27 -14.50
CA PRO A 111 8.63 10.21 -15.51
C PRO A 111 9.74 9.61 -16.37
N ALA A 112 9.86 10.13 -17.61
CA ALA A 112 10.96 9.78 -18.50
C ALA A 112 12.32 10.08 -17.84
N MET A 113 13.35 9.28 -18.18
CA MET A 113 14.71 9.37 -17.65
C MET A 113 14.91 8.97 -16.17
N GLY A 114 13.99 8.22 -15.58
CA GLY A 114 14.20 7.59 -14.27
C GLY A 114 14.06 8.55 -13.08
N GLY A 115 13.43 9.71 -13.27
CA GLY A 115 13.04 10.58 -12.17
C GLY A 115 12.10 9.84 -11.21
N ARG A 116 12.23 10.11 -9.91
CA ARG A 116 11.32 9.54 -8.91
C ARG A 116 10.09 10.43 -8.78
N ARG A 117 8.91 9.86 -9.02
CA ARG A 117 7.61 10.50 -8.76
C ARG A 117 6.96 9.84 -7.56
N GLU A 118 6.49 10.66 -6.64
CA GLU A 118 5.73 10.19 -5.48
C GLU A 118 4.24 10.25 -5.80
N HIS A 119 3.52 9.21 -5.41
CA HIS A 119 2.09 9.06 -5.66
C HIS A 119 1.31 9.13 -4.34
N ASP A 120 0.08 9.61 -4.39
CA ASP A 120 -0.78 9.70 -3.20
C ASP A 120 -1.25 8.31 -2.74
N THR A 121 -0.37 7.65 -1.98
CA THR A 121 -0.49 6.27 -1.55
C THR A 121 -0.26 6.13 -0.06
N THR A 122 -0.76 5.02 0.50
CA THR A 122 -0.30 4.47 1.77
C THR A 122 0.33 3.12 1.53
N ARG A 123 1.54 2.93 2.04
CA ARG A 123 2.29 1.68 2.01
C ARG A 123 2.41 1.13 3.41
N LEU A 124 2.00 -0.12 3.59
CA LEU A 124 2.21 -0.89 4.81
C LEU A 124 3.29 -1.92 4.54
N THR A 125 4.37 -1.88 5.33
CA THR A 125 5.47 -2.83 5.22
C THR A 125 5.56 -3.66 6.49
N TYR A 126 5.51 -4.98 6.33
CA TYR A 126 5.68 -5.94 7.41
C TYR A 126 7.00 -6.67 7.21
N HIS A 127 7.89 -6.51 8.18
CA HIS A 127 9.15 -7.24 8.22
C HIS A 127 9.06 -8.38 9.21
N ARG A 128 9.72 -9.49 8.88
CA ARG A 128 9.92 -10.62 9.80
C ARG A 128 8.60 -11.25 10.27
N ALA A 129 7.61 -11.36 9.38
CA ALA A 129 6.32 -11.97 9.73
C ALA A 129 6.49 -13.45 10.15
N GLU A 130 7.61 -14.11 9.82
CA GLU A 130 8.00 -15.41 10.36
C GLU A 130 8.13 -15.44 11.89
N ARG A 131 8.44 -14.30 12.52
CA ARG A 131 8.44 -14.20 14.00
C ARG A 131 7.04 -14.23 14.60
N HIS A 132 6.02 -14.09 13.77
CA HIS A 132 4.61 -14.20 14.09
C HIS A 132 4.01 -15.50 13.52
N ASN A 133 4.84 -16.53 13.30
CA ASN A 133 4.45 -17.84 12.75
C ASN A 133 3.82 -17.77 11.35
N MET A 134 4.15 -16.74 10.56
CA MET A 134 3.69 -16.63 9.17
C MET A 134 4.78 -17.08 8.19
N PRO A 135 4.44 -17.71 7.05
CA PRO A 135 5.44 -18.18 6.07
C PRO A 135 6.02 -17.06 5.19
N PHE A 136 6.15 -15.84 5.73
CA PHE A 136 6.53 -14.64 4.97
C PHE A 136 7.65 -13.89 5.68
N ARG A 137 8.72 -13.57 4.93
CA ARG A 137 9.84 -12.75 5.43
C ARG A 137 9.56 -11.26 5.33
N TYR A 138 8.85 -10.89 4.27
CA TYR A 138 8.56 -9.51 3.94
C TYR A 138 7.25 -9.42 3.17
N ILE A 139 6.46 -8.42 3.52
CA ILE A 139 5.21 -8.08 2.83
C ILE A 139 5.18 -6.56 2.68
N GLU A 140 4.87 -6.10 1.47
CA GLU A 140 4.51 -4.71 1.18
C GLU A 140 3.10 -4.68 0.60
N LEU A 141 2.23 -3.87 1.20
CA LEU A 141 0.88 -3.62 0.73
C LEU A 141 0.71 -2.15 0.37
N VAL A 142 0.45 -1.84 -0.90
CA VAL A 142 0.32 -0.46 -1.37
C VAL A 142 -1.12 -0.16 -1.75
N PHE A 143 -1.65 0.92 -1.19
CA PHE A 143 -3.03 1.38 -1.37
C PHE A 143 -3.05 2.79 -1.92
N SER A 144 -4.06 3.13 -2.72
CA SER A 144 -4.32 4.51 -3.12
C SER A 144 -5.03 5.26 -2.00
N ASN A 145 -4.56 6.46 -1.65
CA ASN A 145 -5.26 7.29 -0.66
C ASN A 145 -6.57 7.90 -1.19
N ARG A 146 -6.78 7.88 -2.52
CA ARG A 146 -8.00 8.40 -3.13
C ARG A 146 -9.26 7.61 -2.74
N ASN A 147 -9.13 6.29 -2.60
CA ASN A 147 -10.26 5.41 -2.31
C ASN A 147 -9.94 4.27 -1.34
N GLY A 148 -8.71 4.25 -0.79
CA GLY A 148 -8.21 3.22 0.11
C GLY A 148 -8.01 1.84 -0.53
N ARG A 149 -8.19 1.68 -1.86
CA ARG A 149 -8.11 0.37 -2.51
C ARG A 149 -6.67 -0.02 -2.82
N PRO A 150 -6.36 -1.33 -2.84
CA PRO A 150 -5.00 -1.79 -3.11
C PRO A 150 -4.61 -1.57 -4.56
N LEU A 151 -3.33 -1.29 -4.78
CA LEU A 151 -2.70 -1.06 -6.07
C LEU A 151 -1.84 -2.26 -6.46
N TYR A 152 -0.91 -2.63 -5.59
CA TYR A 152 -0.10 -3.83 -5.74
C TYR A 152 0.44 -4.30 -4.39
N PHE A 153 0.75 -5.59 -4.32
CA PHE A 153 1.40 -6.23 -3.17
C PHE A 153 2.72 -6.86 -3.59
N ILE A 154 3.71 -6.85 -2.69
CA ILE A 154 4.96 -7.59 -2.81
C ILE A 154 5.07 -8.52 -1.62
N ILE A 155 5.28 -9.80 -1.86
CA ILE A 155 5.32 -10.84 -0.83
C ILE A 155 6.58 -11.67 -1.06
N ASN A 156 7.50 -11.64 -0.09
CA ASN A 156 8.68 -12.48 -0.11
C ASN A 156 8.51 -13.57 0.95
N PRO A 157 8.21 -14.80 0.53
CA PRO A 157 8.03 -15.90 1.44
C PRO A 157 9.36 -16.40 2.06
N THR A 158 9.26 -17.28 3.05
CA THR A 158 10.39 -18.08 3.57
C THR A 158 10.83 -19.17 2.58
N GLU A 159 11.95 -19.84 2.85
CA GLU A 159 12.53 -20.84 1.95
C GLU A 159 11.63 -22.09 1.77
N ASP A 160 10.74 -22.37 2.73
CA ASP A 160 9.78 -23.50 2.72
C ASP A 160 8.57 -23.29 1.79
N PHE A 161 8.52 -22.16 1.09
CA PHE A 161 7.36 -21.77 0.27
C PHE A 161 7.38 -22.39 -1.14
N ALA A 162 8.21 -23.40 -1.39
CA ALA A 162 8.18 -24.20 -2.61
C ALA A 162 6.78 -24.81 -2.87
N ASP A 163 6.05 -25.16 -1.80
CA ASP A 163 4.66 -25.67 -1.84
C ASP A 163 3.64 -24.63 -2.32
N SER A 164 4.04 -23.37 -2.39
CA SER A 164 3.11 -22.29 -2.66
C SER A 164 2.86 -22.07 -4.12
N ILE A 165 3.77 -22.48 -5.00
CA ILE A 165 3.46 -22.51 -6.43
C ILE A 165 2.35 -23.53 -6.69
N ALA A 166 2.42 -24.70 -6.06
CA ALA A 166 1.37 -25.71 -6.14
C ALA A 166 0.06 -25.21 -5.52
N THR A 167 0.15 -24.53 -4.36
CA THR A 167 -1.01 -23.91 -3.70
C THR A 167 -1.66 -22.83 -4.58
N LEU A 168 -0.86 -21.95 -5.19
CA LEU A 168 -1.34 -20.93 -6.12
C LEU A 168 -1.96 -21.56 -7.37
N ALA A 169 -1.34 -22.61 -7.90
CA ALA A 169 -1.89 -23.33 -9.04
C ALA A 169 -3.21 -24.03 -8.72
N SER A 170 -3.34 -24.58 -7.51
CA SER A 170 -4.60 -25.16 -7.03
C SER A 170 -5.69 -24.09 -6.82
N LYS A 171 -5.32 -22.88 -6.38
CA LYS A 171 -6.28 -21.81 -6.07
C LYS A 171 -6.70 -21.01 -7.31
N TYR A 172 -5.77 -20.73 -8.21
CA TYR A 172 -5.96 -19.80 -9.33
C TYR A 172 -5.78 -20.46 -10.71
N GLY A 173 -5.59 -21.78 -10.77
CA GLY A 173 -5.32 -22.51 -12.00
C GLY A 173 -3.83 -22.49 -12.40
N PRO A 174 -3.45 -23.20 -13.48
CA PRO A 174 -2.05 -23.26 -13.91
C PRO A 174 -1.54 -21.89 -14.37
N PRO A 175 -0.29 -21.50 -14.04
CA PRO A 175 0.30 -20.28 -14.55
C PRO A 175 0.69 -20.38 -16.02
N ARG A 176 0.70 -19.25 -16.71
CA ARG A 176 1.54 -19.05 -17.90
C ARG A 176 3.01 -18.99 -17.45
N ILE A 177 3.86 -19.78 -18.09
CA ILE A 177 5.28 -19.88 -17.76
C ILE A 177 6.10 -19.15 -18.81
N ILE A 178 6.99 -18.25 -18.38
CA ILE A 178 7.97 -17.56 -19.21
C ILE A 178 9.36 -18.01 -18.78
N GLN A 179 10.12 -18.58 -19.71
CA GLN A 179 11.51 -18.94 -19.48
C GLN A 179 12.35 -17.66 -19.45
N THR A 180 13.27 -17.60 -18.50
CA THR A 180 14.24 -16.50 -18.38
C THR A 180 15.58 -16.97 -18.92
N ASP A 181 16.24 -16.11 -19.69
CA ASP A 181 17.59 -16.37 -20.16
C ASP A 181 18.57 -16.40 -18.96
N ASN A 182 19.66 -17.17 -19.07
CA ASN A 182 20.76 -17.30 -18.08
C ASN A 182 20.54 -18.23 -16.87
N GLY A 183 19.65 -19.22 -16.96
CA GLY A 183 19.57 -20.29 -15.95
C GLY A 183 18.86 -19.88 -14.65
N ASP A 184 18.21 -18.71 -14.63
CA ASP A 184 17.27 -18.33 -13.59
C ASP A 184 15.98 -19.17 -13.69
N ALA A 185 15.27 -19.28 -12.57
CA ALA A 185 14.02 -20.03 -12.51
C ALA A 185 12.93 -19.30 -13.32
N PRO A 186 12.02 -20.05 -13.99
CA PRO A 186 11.02 -19.45 -14.85
C PRO A 186 10.05 -18.54 -14.09
N VAL A 187 9.59 -17.50 -14.76
CA VAL A 187 8.57 -16.58 -14.26
C VAL A 187 7.19 -17.20 -14.48
N ARG A 188 6.36 -17.16 -13.45
CA ARG A 188 5.00 -17.71 -13.47
C ARG A 188 3.99 -16.58 -13.37
N ILE A 189 3.01 -16.58 -14.27
CA ILE A 189 2.03 -15.51 -14.39
C ILE A 189 0.63 -16.11 -14.32
N TRP A 190 -0.20 -15.58 -13.43
CA TRP A 190 -1.64 -15.84 -13.37
C TRP A 190 -2.38 -14.55 -13.71
N GLU A 191 -3.48 -14.68 -14.44
CA GLU A 191 -4.35 -13.57 -14.82
C GLU A 191 -5.79 -13.94 -14.46
N GLN A 192 -6.46 -13.11 -13.66
CA GLN A 192 -7.82 -13.38 -13.21
C GLN A 192 -8.60 -12.08 -13.02
N ALA A 193 -9.80 -12.00 -13.60
CA ALA A 193 -10.64 -10.78 -13.62
C ALA A 193 -9.88 -9.48 -14.00
N GLY A 194 -8.89 -9.60 -14.89
CA GLY A 194 -8.06 -8.49 -15.35
C GLY A 194 -6.93 -8.08 -14.41
N ASP A 195 -6.81 -8.68 -13.22
CA ASP A 195 -5.68 -8.51 -12.31
C ASP A 195 -4.58 -9.55 -12.63
N ILE A 196 -3.36 -9.29 -12.16
CA ILE A 196 -2.17 -10.09 -12.51
C ILE A 196 -1.44 -10.51 -11.24
N LEU A 197 -1.07 -11.79 -11.14
CA LEU A 197 -0.16 -12.31 -10.12
C LEU A 197 1.10 -12.83 -10.82
N VAL A 198 2.26 -12.39 -10.35
CA VAL A 198 3.58 -12.81 -10.86
C VAL A 198 4.35 -13.49 -9.74
N GLY A 199 4.82 -14.71 -9.99
CA GLY A 199 5.75 -15.42 -9.12
C GLY A 199 7.12 -15.55 -9.78
N THR A 200 8.15 -15.06 -9.10
CA THR A 200 9.55 -15.19 -9.53
C THR A 200 10.34 -16.00 -8.52
N SER A 201 11.42 -16.63 -8.99
CA SER A 201 12.43 -17.21 -8.11
C SER A 201 13.80 -16.86 -8.65
N PHE A 202 14.71 -16.47 -7.78
CA PHE A 202 16.04 -15.99 -8.15
C PHE A 202 17.06 -16.39 -7.10
N THR A 203 18.29 -16.59 -7.54
CA THR A 203 19.39 -16.91 -6.63
C THR A 203 19.94 -15.61 -6.04
N ARG A 204 19.96 -15.50 -4.71
CA ARG A 204 20.58 -14.37 -4.02
C ARG A 204 22.10 -14.45 -4.14
N ARG A 205 22.78 -13.33 -3.88
CA ARG A 205 24.26 -13.25 -3.85
C ARG A 205 24.92 -14.28 -2.92
N ASN A 206 24.21 -14.75 -1.90
CA ASN A 206 24.68 -15.77 -0.97
C ASN A 206 24.38 -17.22 -1.42
N GLY A 207 23.96 -17.42 -2.66
CA GLY A 207 23.63 -18.73 -3.23
C GLY A 207 22.27 -19.29 -2.81
N ARG A 208 21.53 -18.63 -1.91
CA ARG A 208 20.21 -19.12 -1.50
C ARG A 208 19.14 -18.74 -2.50
N LEU A 209 18.21 -19.67 -2.74
CA LEU A 209 17.02 -19.40 -3.53
C LEU A 209 16.12 -18.41 -2.77
N ALA A 210 15.62 -17.42 -3.48
CA ALA A 210 14.58 -16.53 -3.00
C ALA A 210 13.43 -16.53 -3.97
N GLN A 211 12.26 -16.25 -3.42
CA GLN A 211 11.03 -16.13 -4.18
C GLN A 211 10.40 -14.78 -3.88
N GLU A 212 9.61 -14.32 -4.83
CA GLU A 212 8.78 -13.14 -4.70
C GLU A 212 7.47 -13.38 -5.43
N LEU A 213 6.37 -13.02 -4.78
CA LEU A 213 5.05 -12.92 -5.40
C LEU A 213 4.68 -11.44 -5.49
N ARG A 214 4.13 -11.04 -6.62
CA ARG A 214 3.53 -9.72 -6.79
C ARG A 214 2.12 -9.82 -7.32
N ILE A 215 1.18 -9.17 -6.63
CA ILE A 215 -0.21 -9.04 -7.09
C ILE A 215 -0.39 -7.61 -7.58
N TYR A 216 -0.98 -7.45 -8.77
CA TYR A 216 -1.30 -6.17 -9.39
C TYR A 216 -2.79 -6.03 -9.58
N PHE A 217 -3.39 -5.04 -8.93
CA PHE A 217 -4.80 -4.71 -9.10
C PHE A 217 -4.95 -3.70 -10.24
N VAL A 218 -4.97 -4.22 -11.46
CA VAL A 218 -4.75 -3.46 -12.70
C VAL A 218 -5.78 -2.33 -12.87
N ASP A 219 -7.05 -2.57 -12.56
CA ASP A 219 -8.06 -1.51 -12.70
C ASP A 219 -7.93 -0.43 -11.62
N ASN A 220 -7.42 -0.76 -10.44
CA ASN A 220 -7.13 0.24 -9.41
C ASN A 220 -5.92 1.10 -9.83
N LEU A 221 -4.89 0.49 -10.44
CA LEU A 221 -3.76 1.21 -11.04
C LEU A 221 -4.22 2.14 -12.18
N LYS A 222 -5.06 1.65 -13.11
CA LYS A 222 -5.64 2.49 -14.18
C LYS A 222 -6.41 3.69 -13.62
N LYS A 223 -7.20 3.47 -12.56
CA LYS A 223 -7.95 4.53 -11.89
C LYS A 223 -7.04 5.57 -11.25
N LEU A 224 -5.93 5.15 -10.62
CA LEU A 224 -4.92 6.06 -10.08
C LEU A 224 -4.28 6.91 -11.19
N VAL A 225 -3.88 6.30 -12.30
CA VAL A 225 -3.25 7.04 -13.40
C VAL A 225 -4.24 8.03 -14.04
N ALA A 226 -5.47 7.59 -14.34
CA ALA A 226 -6.49 8.48 -14.90
C ALA A 226 -6.81 9.67 -13.97
N SER A 227 -6.81 9.40 -12.67
CA SER A 227 -6.95 10.36 -11.59
C SER A 227 -5.87 11.44 -11.60
N GLU A 228 -4.61 11.02 -11.68
CA GLU A 228 -3.46 11.93 -11.69
C GLU A 228 -3.39 12.75 -12.98
N ASP A 229 -3.68 12.16 -14.14
CA ASP A 229 -3.75 12.87 -15.41
C ASP A 229 -4.81 13.97 -15.42
N GLN A 230 -5.96 13.71 -14.81
CA GLN A 230 -7.01 14.71 -14.66
C GLN A 230 -6.56 15.87 -13.76
N ALA A 231 -5.88 15.58 -12.65
CA ALA A 231 -5.36 16.60 -11.76
C ALA A 231 -4.30 17.48 -12.45
N LEU A 232 -3.40 16.87 -13.23
CA LEU A 232 -2.40 17.60 -14.02
C LEU A 232 -3.04 18.55 -15.03
N LYS A 233 -4.01 18.06 -15.83
CA LYS A 233 -4.73 18.89 -16.80
C LYS A 233 -5.47 20.06 -16.14
N GLN A 234 -6.06 19.83 -14.96
CA GLN A 234 -6.73 20.89 -14.20
C GLN A 234 -5.73 21.95 -13.73
N GLN A 235 -4.56 21.53 -13.23
CA GLN A 235 -3.50 22.43 -12.76
C GLN A 235 -2.87 23.26 -13.91
N GLU A 236 -2.67 22.67 -15.08
CA GLU A 236 -2.20 23.39 -16.27
C GLU A 236 -3.22 24.45 -16.72
N SER A 237 -4.51 24.08 -16.74
CA SER A 237 -5.58 25.00 -17.15
C SER A 237 -5.75 26.19 -16.19
N SER A 238 -5.59 25.97 -14.88
CA SER A 238 -5.68 27.04 -13.88
C SER A 238 -4.46 27.96 -13.96
N SER A 239 -3.27 27.40 -14.16
CA SER A 239 -2.02 28.16 -14.32
C SER A 239 -2.07 29.06 -15.55
N ARG A 240 -2.59 28.55 -16.68
CA ARG A 240 -2.77 29.35 -17.91
C ARG A 240 -3.75 30.51 -17.71
N LYS A 241 -4.90 30.26 -17.09
CA LYS A 241 -5.89 31.31 -16.77
C LYS A 241 -5.35 32.38 -15.81
N ALA A 242 -4.47 31.99 -14.88
CA ALA A 242 -3.82 32.95 -13.99
C ALA A 242 -2.80 33.82 -14.73
N GLY A 243 -2.02 33.23 -15.66
CA GLY A 243 -1.12 33.96 -16.55
C GLY A 243 -1.85 34.96 -17.45
N GLU A 244 -2.95 34.55 -18.10
CA GLU A 244 -3.78 35.42 -18.95
C GLU A 244 -4.45 36.59 -18.19
N ARG A 245 -4.56 36.53 -16.85
CA ARG A 245 -5.10 37.62 -16.03
C ARG A 245 -4.02 38.56 -15.48
N ALA A 246 -2.75 38.14 -15.52
CA ALA A 246 -1.62 38.89 -14.98
C ALA A 246 -0.96 39.80 -16.03
N PHE A 247 -1.28 39.62 -17.31
CA PHE A 247 -0.82 40.40 -18.46
C PHE A 247 -2.02 40.92 -19.26
#